data_AF-A0A535SQU7-F1
#
_entry.id   AF-A0A535SQU7-F1
#
_cell.length_a   1.000
_cell.length_b   1.000
_cell.length_c   1.000
_cell.angle_alpha   90.00
_cell.angle_beta   90.00
_cell.angle_gamma   90.00
#
_symmetry.space_group_name_H-M   'P 1'
#
loop_
_entity.id
_entity.type
_entity.pdbx_description
1 polymer ?
#
loop_
_entity_poly.entity_id
_entity_poly.type
_entity_poly.pdbx_seq_one_letter_code
_entity_poly.pdbx_strand_id
1 'polypeptide(L)'
;MCWRCSTSTAPSSRRTSSSTSCTCVCARSRWRTGRPSWRTCFDPEVMQRLGREALDAVTLRRIYPEGMRRIREHKRAGHRVLLLTGALDVVVEPLAELLDVEVDCAHLLVKDGRLTGDLQSPPPAGEARGALLHEYAERNGIVLSESFAYADSLSDLPMLELVGTPVAVNPDARLSQVAGQRGWRIERWRMAPGNWRLPMPDPRFPEYREAVRR
;
A
#
# COMPACT_ATOMS: atom_id res chain seq x y z
N MET A 1 36.25 -10.80 -5.23
CA MET A 1 37.66 -10.47 -5.52
C MET A 1 37.85 -8.96 -5.42
N CYS A 2 38.88 -8.56 -4.66
CA CYS A 2 39.58 -7.26 -4.52
C CYS A 2 38.86 -5.96 -4.07
N TRP A 3 39.37 -5.47 -2.93
CA TRP A 3 39.38 -4.12 -2.34
C TRP A 3 39.99 -3.01 -3.22
N ARG A 4 39.66 -1.72 -2.99
CA ARG A 4 40.46 -0.73 -2.22
C ARG A 4 39.82 0.68 -2.17
N CYS A 5 40.23 1.42 -1.13
CA CYS A 5 39.83 2.77 -0.73
C CYS A 5 40.93 3.79 -1.11
N SER A 6 40.58 5.04 -1.47
CA SER A 6 41.43 6.24 -1.27
C SER A 6 40.66 7.56 -1.46
N THR A 7 40.90 8.48 -0.53
CA THR A 7 40.44 9.88 -0.44
C THR A 7 41.31 10.85 -1.26
N SER A 8 40.75 11.94 -1.84
CA SER A 8 41.08 13.35 -1.52
C SER A 8 40.56 14.37 -2.58
N THR A 9 40.07 15.51 -2.06
CA THR A 9 40.11 16.93 -2.51
C THR A 9 39.74 17.40 -3.94
N ALA A 10 38.85 18.40 -3.99
CA ALA A 10 38.37 19.22 -5.12
C ALA A 10 39.41 20.30 -5.56
N PRO A 11 39.19 21.27 -6.51
CA PRO A 11 37.94 21.68 -7.19
C PRO A 11 38.02 22.14 -8.69
N SER A 12 36.84 22.46 -9.25
CA SER A 12 36.53 23.57 -10.20
C SER A 12 36.04 23.26 -11.64
N SER A 13 35.10 24.14 -12.04
CA SER A 13 34.69 24.56 -13.39
C SER A 13 33.55 23.83 -14.11
N ARG A 14 32.69 24.65 -14.72
CA ARG A 14 31.44 24.34 -15.43
C ARG A 14 31.71 23.76 -16.82
N ARG A 15 30.84 22.85 -17.27
CA ARG A 15 30.36 22.76 -18.67
C ARG A 15 29.06 21.97 -18.75
N THR A 16 28.17 22.46 -19.60
CA THR A 16 26.89 21.87 -20.03
C THR A 16 27.09 20.86 -21.15
N SER A 17 26.48 19.68 -21.07
CA SER A 17 25.83 18.99 -22.20
C SER A 17 25.12 17.70 -21.74
N SER A 18 24.06 17.39 -22.45
CA SER A 18 23.15 16.25 -22.35
C SER A 18 23.84 14.88 -22.38
N SER A 19 23.50 14.00 -21.42
CA SER A 19 23.46 12.56 -21.63
C SER A 19 22.61 11.90 -20.54
N THR A 20 21.86 10.89 -20.97
CA THR A 20 21.06 9.97 -20.19
C THR A 20 21.90 9.38 -19.05
N SER A 21 21.58 9.78 -17.83
CA SER A 21 22.08 9.16 -16.61
C SER A 21 20.92 9.19 -15.63
N CYS A 22 20.37 8.02 -15.32
CA CYS A 22 19.66 7.79 -14.07
C CYS A 22 20.64 8.12 -12.94
N THR A 23 20.75 9.41 -12.62
CA THR A 23 21.39 9.86 -11.39
C THR A 23 20.37 9.54 -10.32
N CYS A 24 20.47 8.31 -9.80
CA CYS A 24 19.97 7.97 -8.49
C CYS A 24 20.73 8.89 -7.52
N VAL A 25 20.23 10.10 -7.34
CA VAL A 25 20.54 10.90 -6.17
C VAL A 25 19.90 10.12 -5.04
N CYS A 26 20.65 9.14 -4.51
CA CYS A 26 20.59 8.77 -3.11
C CYS A 26 20.87 10.05 -2.33
N ALA A 27 19.86 10.90 -2.21
CA ALA A 27 19.79 11.82 -1.11
C ALA A 27 19.95 10.92 0.10
N ARG A 28 21.05 11.11 0.82
CA ARG A 28 21.14 10.70 2.22
C ARG A 28 20.01 11.46 2.94
N SER A 29 18.77 11.03 2.80
CA SER A 29 17.79 11.17 3.86
C SER A 29 18.33 10.25 4.95
N ARG A 30 19.25 10.83 5.71
CA ARG A 30 19.73 10.37 6.99
C ARG A 30 18.48 9.95 7.76
N TRP A 31 18.18 8.65 7.77
CA TRP A 31 17.33 8.03 8.79
C TRP A 31 17.94 8.50 10.10
N ARG A 32 17.28 9.49 10.71
CA ARG A 32 17.86 10.24 11.82
C ARG A 32 17.85 9.29 13.00
N THR A 33 18.97 8.61 13.21
CA THR A 33 19.34 7.98 14.47
C THR A 33 19.56 9.11 15.49
N GLY A 34 18.46 9.68 15.98
CA GLY A 34 18.43 10.73 16.99
C GLY A 34 17.58 10.26 18.16
N ARG A 35 18.24 10.05 19.32
CA ARG A 35 17.73 9.83 20.69
C ARG A 35 16.28 9.32 20.82
N PRO A 36 16.07 8.12 21.41
CA PRO A 36 14.75 7.56 21.50
C PRO A 36 13.90 8.36 22.51
N SER A 37 12.93 9.09 21.96
CA SER A 37 11.81 9.61 22.73
C SER A 37 10.80 8.46 22.84
N TRP A 38 11.02 7.53 23.77
CA TRP A 38 10.15 6.37 24.07
C TRP A 38 8.75 6.75 24.61
N ARG A 39 8.23 7.95 24.33
CA ARG A 39 7.02 8.48 24.98
C ARG A 39 5.70 8.03 24.35
N THR A 40 5.73 7.28 23.26
CA THR A 40 4.50 6.70 22.67
C THR A 40 4.79 5.33 22.09
N CYS A 41 5.12 4.38 22.95
CA CYS A 41 5.08 2.97 22.59
C CYS A 41 3.64 2.47 22.73
N PHE A 42 2.98 2.11 21.63
CA PHE A 42 1.60 1.65 21.67
C PHE A 42 1.50 0.20 22.11
N ASP A 43 0.43 -0.12 22.82
CA ASP A 43 0.10 -1.50 23.19
C ASP A 43 -0.48 -2.23 21.97
N PRO A 44 0.12 -3.35 21.52
CA PRO A 44 -0.37 -4.12 20.38
C PRO A 44 -1.83 -4.55 20.53
N GLU A 45 -2.27 -4.96 21.73
CA GLU A 45 -3.63 -5.44 21.96
C GLU A 45 -4.65 -4.31 21.81
N VAL A 46 -4.30 -3.12 22.30
CA VAL A 46 -5.13 -1.91 22.14
C VAL A 46 -5.25 -1.54 20.67
N MET A 47 -4.13 -1.56 19.92
CA MET A 47 -4.14 -1.22 18.50
C MET A 47 -4.94 -2.22 17.66
N GLN A 48 -4.84 -3.51 17.94
CA GLN A 48 -5.65 -4.53 17.28
C GLN A 48 -7.14 -4.38 17.60
N ARG A 49 -7.50 -4.05 18.86
CA ARG A 49 -8.88 -3.77 19.24
C ARG A 49 -9.43 -2.57 18.46
N LEU A 50 -8.67 -1.46 18.42
CA LEU A 50 -9.06 -0.26 17.65
C LEU A 50 -9.19 -0.56 16.15
N GLY A 51 -8.33 -1.40 15.60
CA GLY A 51 -8.41 -1.88 14.22
C GLY A 51 -9.73 -2.62 13.94
N ARG A 52 -10.12 -3.54 14.83
CA ARG A 52 -11.41 -4.24 14.76
C ARG A 52 -12.60 -3.30 14.89
N GLU A 53 -12.56 -2.33 15.80
CA GLU A 53 -13.62 -1.32 15.93
C GLU A 53 -13.72 -0.44 14.68
N ALA A 54 -12.57 -0.09 14.07
CA ALA A 54 -12.52 0.69 12.84
C ALA A 54 -13.07 -0.06 11.61
N LEU A 55 -12.97 -1.40 11.60
CA LEU A 55 -13.52 -2.23 10.53
C LEU A 55 -15.01 -1.93 10.31
N ASP A 56 -15.82 -2.04 11.37
CA ASP A 56 -17.27 -1.83 11.30
C ASP A 56 -17.63 -0.34 11.18
N ALA A 57 -16.94 0.51 11.93
CA ALA A 57 -17.26 1.93 12.00
C ALA A 57 -16.94 2.68 10.70
N VAL A 58 -15.90 2.25 9.97
CA VAL A 58 -15.36 2.99 8.82
C VAL A 58 -15.15 2.09 7.61
N THR A 59 -14.41 1.00 7.74
CA THR A 59 -13.91 0.24 6.59
C THR A 59 -15.04 -0.41 5.81
N LEU A 60 -15.92 -1.19 6.46
CA LEU A 60 -17.06 -1.84 5.80
C LEU A 60 -18.00 -0.85 5.13
N ARG A 61 -18.04 0.38 5.65
CA ARG A 61 -18.87 1.45 5.08
C ARG A 61 -18.35 1.97 3.75
N ARG A 62 -17.06 1.78 3.49
CA ARG A 62 -16.35 2.28 2.30
C ARG A 62 -16.04 1.20 1.27
N ILE A 63 -16.34 -0.06 1.58
CA ILE A 63 -16.14 -1.17 0.64
C ILE A 63 -17.17 -1.10 -0.49
N TYR A 64 -16.69 -1.26 -1.71
CA TYR A 64 -17.53 -1.42 -2.89
C TYR A 64 -18.19 -2.81 -2.89
N PRO A 65 -19.53 -2.91 -2.95
CA PRO A 65 -20.23 -4.20 -3.06
C PRO A 65 -19.76 -5.05 -4.24
N GLU A 66 -19.40 -4.41 -5.35
CA GLU A 66 -18.85 -5.06 -6.54
C GLU A 66 -17.48 -5.70 -6.27
N GLY A 67 -16.63 -5.07 -5.47
CA GLY A 67 -15.34 -5.65 -5.06
C GLY A 67 -15.53 -6.91 -4.22
N MET A 68 -16.47 -6.87 -3.26
CA MET A 68 -16.84 -8.04 -2.46
C MET A 68 -17.37 -9.18 -3.33
N ARG A 69 -18.18 -8.84 -4.34
CA ARG A 69 -18.69 -9.82 -5.29
C ARG A 69 -17.55 -10.43 -6.11
N ARG A 70 -16.61 -9.61 -6.59
CA ARG A 70 -15.47 -10.08 -7.38
C ARG A 70 -14.55 -11.01 -6.58
N ILE A 71 -14.28 -10.71 -5.31
CA ILE A 71 -13.52 -11.62 -4.42
C ILE A 71 -14.24 -12.98 -4.33
N ARG A 72 -15.56 -12.98 -4.09
CA ARG A 72 -16.33 -14.24 -4.05
C ARG A 72 -16.32 -15.00 -5.37
N GLU A 73 -16.38 -14.30 -6.50
CA GLU A 73 -16.26 -14.90 -7.83
C GLU A 73 -14.90 -15.60 -8.01
N HIS A 74 -13.80 -14.94 -7.62
CA HIS A 74 -12.46 -15.56 -7.65
C HIS A 74 -12.37 -16.79 -6.76
N LYS A 75 -12.85 -16.71 -5.51
CA LYS A 75 -12.84 -17.85 -4.58
C LYS A 75 -13.65 -19.04 -5.11
N ARG A 76 -14.83 -18.79 -5.70
CA ARG A 76 -15.65 -19.85 -6.32
C ARG A 76 -15.00 -20.49 -7.53
N ALA A 77 -14.15 -19.75 -8.25
CA ALA A 77 -13.36 -20.27 -9.35
C ALA A 77 -12.10 -21.03 -8.88
N GLY A 78 -11.89 -21.20 -7.56
CA GLY A 78 -10.70 -21.85 -7.01
C GLY A 78 -9.45 -20.98 -7.04
N HIS A 79 -9.59 -19.68 -7.31
CA HIS A 79 -8.46 -18.76 -7.29
C HIS A 79 -8.05 -18.44 -5.85
N ARG A 80 -6.74 -18.36 -5.65
CA ARG A 80 -6.12 -17.78 -4.46
C ARG A 80 -6.23 -16.25 -4.53
N VAL A 81 -6.56 -15.60 -3.41
CA VAL A 81 -6.80 -14.14 -3.38
C VAL A 81 -5.85 -13.50 -2.38
N LEU A 82 -5.04 -12.57 -2.88
CA LEU A 82 -4.10 -11.76 -2.11
C LEU A 82 -4.55 -10.30 -2.11
N LEU A 83 -4.63 -9.69 -0.92
CA LEU A 83 -4.74 -8.25 -0.73
C LEU A 83 -3.35 -7.65 -0.53
N LEU A 84 -2.81 -7.03 -1.58
CA LEU A 84 -1.53 -6.32 -1.52
C LEU A 84 -1.77 -4.82 -1.27
N THR A 85 -1.36 -4.30 -0.11
CA THR A 85 -1.69 -2.93 0.31
C THR A 85 -0.60 -2.24 1.12
N GLY A 86 -0.55 -0.91 1.06
CA GLY A 86 0.33 -0.11 1.91
C GLY A 86 -0.25 0.22 3.29
N ALA A 87 -1.48 -0.21 3.57
CA ALA A 87 -2.14 0.00 4.85
C ALA A 87 -1.50 -0.87 5.95
N LEU A 88 -1.69 -0.45 7.21
CA LEU A 88 -1.11 -1.13 8.36
C LEU A 88 -1.84 -2.44 8.68
N ASP A 89 -1.07 -3.45 9.06
CA ASP A 89 -1.52 -4.74 9.59
C ASP A 89 -2.72 -4.64 10.54
N VAL A 90 -2.63 -3.80 11.58
CA VAL A 90 -3.70 -3.64 12.57
C VAL A 90 -5.05 -3.24 11.98
N VAL A 91 -5.07 -2.58 10.81
CA VAL A 91 -6.30 -2.18 10.11
C VAL A 91 -6.74 -3.23 9.09
N VAL A 92 -5.79 -3.87 8.42
CA VAL A 92 -6.06 -4.75 7.28
C VAL A 92 -6.33 -6.18 7.71
N GLU A 93 -5.68 -6.68 8.77
CA GLU A 93 -5.85 -8.05 9.27
C GLU A 93 -7.33 -8.38 9.57
N PRO A 94 -8.12 -7.55 10.30
CA PRO A 94 -9.53 -7.83 10.52
C PRO A 94 -10.34 -7.93 9.23
N LEU A 95 -9.98 -7.14 8.20
CA LEU A 95 -10.62 -7.21 6.90
C LEU A 95 -10.23 -8.49 6.15
N ALA A 96 -8.95 -8.87 6.19
CA ALA A 96 -8.45 -10.07 5.55
C ALA A 96 -9.10 -11.34 6.14
N GLU A 97 -9.22 -11.41 7.47
CA GLU A 97 -9.94 -12.47 8.18
C GLU A 97 -11.41 -12.55 7.76
N LEU A 98 -12.12 -11.41 7.72
CA LEU A 98 -13.52 -11.36 7.30
C LEU A 98 -13.74 -11.85 5.87
N LEU A 99 -12.81 -11.50 4.96
CA LEU A 99 -12.88 -11.89 3.55
C LEU A 99 -12.34 -13.31 3.31
N ASP A 100 -11.62 -13.86 4.29
CA ASP A 100 -10.86 -15.10 4.21
C ASP A 100 -9.95 -15.06 2.97
N VAL A 101 -9.04 -14.08 2.98
CA VAL A 101 -8.03 -13.82 1.94
C VAL A 101 -6.66 -13.63 2.57
N GLU A 102 -5.63 -13.83 1.78
CA GLU A 102 -4.26 -13.51 2.20
C GLU A 102 -4.00 -12.02 2.12
N VAL A 103 -3.03 -11.54 2.90
CA VAL A 103 -2.66 -10.13 2.93
C VAL A 103 -1.14 -9.99 2.93
N ASP A 104 -0.65 -9.03 2.14
CA ASP A 104 0.70 -8.49 2.23
C ASP A 104 0.56 -6.97 2.45
N CYS A 105 0.99 -6.51 3.62
CA CYS A 105 0.72 -5.17 4.12
C CYS A 105 1.89 -4.57 4.90
N ALA A 106 1.74 -3.32 5.34
CA ALA A 106 2.77 -2.65 6.11
C ALA A 106 2.69 -3.10 7.59
N HIS A 107 3.81 -3.61 8.11
CA HIS A 107 3.90 -4.07 9.49
C HIS A 107 4.55 -3.03 10.40
N LEU A 108 3.97 -2.80 11.57
CA LEU A 108 4.57 -1.95 12.59
C LEU A 108 5.68 -2.72 13.32
N LEU A 109 6.79 -2.04 13.58
CA LEU A 109 7.91 -2.58 14.33
C LEU A 109 7.50 -2.77 15.80
N VAL A 110 7.60 -4.01 16.27
CA VAL A 110 7.46 -4.36 17.69
C VAL A 110 8.84 -4.47 18.32
N LYS A 111 9.04 -3.75 19.42
CA LYS A 111 10.24 -3.84 20.25
C LYS A 111 9.83 -3.93 21.71
N ASP A 112 10.41 -4.91 22.43
CA ASP A 112 10.14 -5.14 23.85
C ASP A 112 8.63 -5.27 24.16
N GLY A 113 7.89 -5.96 23.26
CA GLY A 113 6.45 -6.17 23.37
C GLY A 113 5.59 -4.94 23.08
N ARG A 114 6.15 -3.85 22.57
CA ARG A 114 5.41 -2.62 22.23
C ARG A 114 5.65 -2.17 20.80
N LEU A 115 4.63 -1.55 20.20
CA LEU A 115 4.74 -0.94 18.88
C LEU A 115 5.53 0.36 18.98
N THR A 116 6.58 0.51 18.18
CA THR A 116 7.44 1.72 18.23
C THR A 116 6.88 2.89 17.43
N GLY A 117 5.94 2.61 16.51
CA GLY A 117 5.45 3.57 15.51
C GLY A 117 6.28 3.60 14.23
N ASP A 118 7.42 2.91 14.20
CA ASP A 118 8.19 2.69 12.97
C ASP A 118 7.64 1.48 12.20
N LEU A 119 7.94 1.39 10.90
CA LEU A 119 7.63 0.20 10.10
C LEU A 119 8.77 -0.82 10.17
N GLN A 120 8.41 -2.10 10.17
CA GLN A 120 9.36 -3.21 10.15
C GLN A 120 10.14 -3.30 8.82
N SER A 121 9.49 -2.91 7.72
CA SER A 121 10.04 -2.86 6.37
C SER A 121 9.39 -1.73 5.56
N PRO A 122 9.96 -1.34 4.40
CA PRO A 122 9.26 -0.45 3.47
C PRO A 122 7.87 -1.00 3.13
N PRO A 123 6.82 -0.16 3.13
CA PRO A 123 5.46 -0.63 2.91
C PRO A 123 5.25 -1.06 1.44
N PRO A 124 4.29 -1.96 1.16
CA PRO A 124 3.91 -2.33 -0.21
C PRO A 124 3.25 -1.15 -0.94
N ALA A 125 4.06 -0.27 -1.54
CA ALA A 125 3.60 0.94 -2.21
C ALA A 125 4.43 1.26 -3.46
N GLY A 126 3.77 1.75 -4.50
CA GLY A 126 4.43 2.18 -5.74
C GLY A 126 5.19 1.03 -6.41
N GLU A 127 6.43 1.31 -6.82
CA GLU A 127 7.32 0.37 -7.50
C GLU A 127 7.57 -0.93 -6.72
N ALA A 128 7.51 -0.89 -5.39
CA ALA A 128 7.70 -2.08 -4.56
C ALA A 128 6.61 -3.14 -4.77
N ARG A 129 5.38 -2.76 -5.14
CA ARG A 129 4.27 -3.71 -5.30
C ARG A 129 4.52 -4.73 -6.40
N GLY A 130 5.16 -4.33 -7.50
CA GLY A 130 5.51 -5.26 -8.59
C GLY A 130 6.50 -6.32 -8.11
N ALA A 131 7.56 -5.91 -7.40
CA ALA A 131 8.57 -6.83 -6.85
C ALA A 131 7.98 -7.77 -5.80
N LEU A 132 7.15 -7.26 -4.89
CA LEU A 132 6.47 -8.06 -3.85
C LEU A 132 5.51 -9.09 -4.46
N LEU A 133 4.72 -8.69 -5.47
CA LEU A 133 3.84 -9.62 -6.17
C LEU A 133 4.63 -10.72 -6.89
N HIS A 134 5.75 -10.36 -7.54
CA HIS A 134 6.61 -11.33 -8.21
C HIS A 134 7.20 -12.35 -7.21
N GLU A 135 7.75 -11.88 -6.10
CA GLU A 135 8.30 -12.74 -5.04
C GLU A 135 7.22 -13.63 -4.41
N TYR A 136 6.04 -13.08 -4.14
CA TYR A 136 4.90 -13.87 -3.68
C TYR A 136 4.53 -14.96 -4.68
N ALA A 137 4.50 -14.63 -5.97
CA ALA A 137 4.15 -15.60 -7.01
C ALA A 137 5.18 -16.74 -7.10
N GLU A 138 6.47 -16.42 -7.08
CA GLU A 138 7.55 -17.42 -7.11
C GLU A 138 7.49 -18.37 -5.91
N ARG A 139 7.33 -17.85 -4.70
CA ARG A 139 7.24 -18.65 -3.47
C ARG A 139 6.05 -19.61 -3.46
N ASN A 140 5.01 -19.28 -4.20
CA ASN A 140 3.74 -20.00 -4.20
C ASN A 140 3.45 -20.76 -5.50
N GLY A 141 4.38 -20.75 -6.47
CA GLY A 141 4.19 -21.41 -7.77
C GLY A 141 3.05 -20.82 -8.60
N ILE A 142 2.80 -19.52 -8.50
CA ILE A 142 1.71 -18.83 -9.20
C ILE A 142 2.20 -18.29 -10.55
N VAL A 143 1.45 -18.56 -11.61
CA VAL A 143 1.72 -18.02 -12.95
C VAL A 143 1.03 -16.68 -13.11
N LEU A 144 1.80 -15.58 -13.06
CA LEU A 144 1.24 -14.22 -13.11
C LEU A 144 0.54 -13.91 -14.45
N SER A 145 1.00 -14.48 -15.57
CA SER A 145 0.35 -14.34 -16.87
C SER A 145 -1.04 -14.99 -16.95
N GLU A 146 -1.40 -15.81 -15.97
CA GLU A 146 -2.76 -16.41 -15.83
C GLU A 146 -3.54 -15.77 -14.66
N SER A 147 -2.97 -14.73 -14.05
CA SER A 147 -3.52 -14.06 -12.88
C SER A 147 -4.27 -12.77 -13.23
N PHE A 148 -4.98 -12.24 -12.23
CA PHE A 148 -5.75 -11.00 -12.30
C PHE A 148 -5.18 -10.00 -11.30
N ALA A 149 -5.20 -8.71 -11.65
CA ALA A 149 -4.89 -7.64 -10.71
C ALA A 149 -5.89 -6.49 -10.86
N TYR A 150 -6.26 -5.89 -9.72
CA TYR A 150 -7.24 -4.83 -9.63
C TYR A 150 -6.62 -3.64 -8.89
N ALA A 151 -6.65 -2.45 -9.49
CA ALA A 151 -6.14 -1.24 -8.86
C ALA A 151 -6.78 0.04 -9.40
N ASP A 152 -6.69 1.11 -8.63
CA ASP A 152 -7.30 2.42 -8.92
C ASP A 152 -6.27 3.54 -9.16
N SER A 153 -5.00 3.32 -8.83
CA SER A 153 -3.95 4.33 -8.94
C SER A 153 -2.84 3.95 -9.91
N LEU A 154 -2.24 4.96 -10.57
CA LEU A 154 -1.02 4.75 -11.37
C LEU A 154 0.14 4.16 -10.53
N SER A 155 0.15 4.37 -9.21
CA SER A 155 1.17 3.78 -8.33
C SER A 155 1.19 2.24 -8.37
N ASP A 156 0.10 1.62 -8.83
CA ASP A 156 -0.03 0.17 -9.01
C ASP A 156 0.34 -0.34 -10.39
N LEU A 157 0.76 0.57 -11.29
CA LEU A 157 1.12 0.21 -12.66
C LEU A 157 2.12 -0.96 -12.73
N PRO A 158 3.21 -1.00 -11.93
CA PRO A 158 4.15 -2.12 -11.98
C PRO A 158 3.52 -3.47 -11.62
N MET A 159 2.51 -3.49 -10.73
CA MET A 159 1.78 -4.71 -10.39
C MET A 159 0.83 -5.12 -11.53
N LEU A 160 0.10 -4.16 -12.09
CA LEU A 160 -0.83 -4.40 -13.20
C LEU A 160 -0.11 -4.90 -14.46
N GLU A 161 1.12 -4.45 -14.71
CA GLU A 161 1.93 -4.88 -15.85
C GLU A 161 2.39 -6.33 -15.81
N LEU A 162 2.43 -6.94 -14.62
CA LEU A 162 2.93 -8.30 -14.44
C LEU A 162 1.88 -9.38 -14.73
N VAL A 163 0.59 -9.04 -14.65
CA VAL A 163 -0.48 -10.02 -14.74
C VAL A 163 -1.06 -10.16 -16.14
N GLY A 164 -1.65 -11.31 -16.45
CA GLY A 164 -2.34 -11.53 -17.71
C GLY A 164 -3.63 -10.72 -17.86
N THR A 165 -4.37 -10.52 -16.77
CA THR A 165 -5.64 -9.79 -16.78
C THR A 165 -5.62 -8.59 -15.82
N PRO A 166 -5.05 -7.44 -16.23
CA PRO A 166 -5.13 -6.21 -15.47
C PRO A 166 -6.51 -5.55 -15.60
N VAL A 167 -7.04 -5.07 -14.48
CA VAL A 167 -8.32 -4.37 -14.41
C VAL A 167 -8.15 -3.07 -13.63
N ALA A 168 -8.40 -1.95 -14.30
CA ALA A 168 -8.40 -0.63 -13.67
C ALA A 168 -9.79 -0.36 -13.06
N VAL A 169 -9.88 -0.22 -11.75
CA VAL A 169 -11.13 -0.04 -11.02
C VAL A 169 -11.22 1.40 -10.54
N ASN A 170 -12.26 2.12 -10.95
CA ASN A 170 -12.40 3.55 -10.62
C ASN A 170 -11.10 4.36 -10.79
N PRO A 171 -10.33 4.17 -11.89
CA PRO A 171 -8.95 4.67 -11.97
C PRO A 171 -8.85 6.20 -11.88
N ASP A 172 -7.74 6.66 -11.31
CA ASP A 172 -7.27 8.03 -11.44
C ASP A 172 -7.03 8.41 -12.91
N ALA A 173 -6.89 9.70 -13.20
CA ALA A 173 -6.78 10.19 -14.58
C ALA A 173 -5.58 9.57 -15.33
N ARG A 174 -4.46 9.32 -14.64
CA ARG A 174 -3.24 8.80 -15.26
C ARG A 174 -3.38 7.31 -15.54
N LEU A 175 -3.88 6.53 -14.58
CA LEU A 175 -4.14 5.11 -14.78
C LEU A 175 -5.22 4.91 -15.85
N SER A 176 -6.24 5.77 -15.90
CA SER A 176 -7.28 5.71 -16.93
C SER A 176 -6.70 5.94 -18.34
N GLN A 177 -5.72 6.83 -18.49
CA GLN A 177 -5.03 7.05 -19.77
C GLN A 177 -4.23 5.81 -20.18
N VAL A 178 -3.45 5.24 -19.27
CA VAL A 178 -2.66 4.02 -19.53
C VAL A 178 -3.56 2.84 -19.88
N ALA A 179 -4.63 2.62 -19.11
CA ALA A 179 -5.60 1.57 -19.37
C ALA A 179 -6.25 1.73 -20.75
N GLY A 180 -6.62 2.95 -21.13
CA GLY A 180 -7.16 3.24 -22.46
C GLY A 180 -6.17 2.96 -23.59
N GLN A 181 -4.90 3.37 -23.43
CA GLN A 181 -3.84 3.12 -24.42
C GLN A 181 -3.53 1.63 -24.59
N ARG A 182 -3.66 0.83 -23.54
CA ARG A 182 -3.33 -0.60 -23.52
C ARG A 182 -4.54 -1.52 -23.71
N GLY A 183 -5.74 -0.96 -23.86
CA GLY A 183 -6.97 -1.73 -23.97
C GLY A 183 -7.32 -2.52 -22.70
N TRP A 184 -6.84 -2.09 -21.54
CA TRP A 184 -7.16 -2.74 -20.27
C TRP A 184 -8.63 -2.51 -19.89
N ARG A 185 -9.23 -3.49 -19.23
CA ARG A 185 -10.60 -3.38 -18.74
C ARG A 185 -10.67 -2.27 -17.69
N ILE A 186 -11.59 -1.34 -17.87
CA ILE A 186 -11.93 -0.35 -16.84
C ILE A 186 -13.28 -0.72 -16.23
N GLU A 187 -13.31 -0.93 -14.92
CA GLU A 187 -14.56 -1.14 -14.17
C GLU A 187 -14.90 0.10 -13.35
N ARG A 188 -16.20 0.44 -13.29
CA ARG A 188 -16.72 1.54 -12.48
C ARG A 188 -17.63 1.00 -11.40
N TRP A 189 -17.14 0.97 -10.17
CA TRP A 189 -17.89 0.44 -9.01
C TRP A 189 -18.55 1.57 -8.25
N ARG A 190 -19.72 1.30 -7.69
CA ARG A 190 -20.52 2.29 -6.97
C ARG A 190 -20.56 1.97 -5.49
N MET A 191 -20.38 2.99 -4.67
CA MET A 191 -20.61 2.84 -3.23
C MET A 191 -22.07 2.51 -2.95
N ALA A 192 -22.31 1.75 -1.88
CA ALA A 192 -23.66 1.52 -1.41
C ALA A 192 -24.31 2.86 -0.96
N PRO A 193 -25.58 3.12 -1.32
CA PRO A 193 -26.28 4.31 -0.86
C PRO A 193 -26.38 4.33 0.68
N GLY A 194 -26.22 5.52 1.29
CA GLY A 194 -26.37 5.73 2.74
C GLY A 194 -25.09 5.64 3.58
N ASN A 195 -23.94 5.27 2.99
CA ASN A 195 -22.75 4.86 3.76
C ASN A 195 -21.62 5.91 3.87
N TRP A 196 -21.88 7.18 3.54
CA TRP A 196 -20.83 8.20 3.38
C TRP A 196 -20.56 9.06 4.62
N ARG A 197 -21.37 8.95 5.69
CA ARG A 197 -21.11 9.70 6.92
C ARG A 197 -20.01 8.99 7.71
N LEU A 198 -18.81 9.58 7.69
CA LEU A 198 -17.77 9.24 8.65
C LEU A 198 -18.34 9.42 10.07
N PRO A 199 -18.02 8.53 11.02
CA PRO A 199 -18.35 8.74 12.43
C PRO A 199 -17.61 9.96 13.01
N MET A 200 -16.55 10.39 12.33
CA MET A 200 -15.76 11.57 12.66
C MET A 200 -16.01 12.69 11.64
N PRO A 201 -16.29 13.93 12.08
CA PRO A 201 -16.35 15.08 11.19
C PRO A 201 -15.01 15.25 10.44
N ASP A 202 -15.02 15.81 9.23
CA ASP A 202 -13.76 16.04 8.50
C ASP A 202 -12.84 16.98 9.31
N PRO A 203 -11.52 16.68 9.44
CA PRO A 203 -10.57 17.43 10.27
C PRO A 203 -10.48 18.93 10.01
N ARG A 204 -10.95 19.36 8.83
CA ARG A 204 -10.98 20.77 8.43
C ARG A 204 -12.19 21.50 9.01
N PHE A 205 -13.20 20.77 9.50
CA PHE A 205 -14.40 21.35 10.08
C PHE A 205 -14.26 21.57 11.59
N PRO A 206 -14.82 22.66 12.15
CA PRO A 206 -14.78 22.94 13.59
C PRO A 206 -15.29 21.78 14.47
N GLU A 207 -16.29 21.06 14.00
CA GLU A 207 -16.94 19.92 14.65
C GLU A 207 -15.92 18.79 14.96
N TYR A 208 -14.88 18.63 14.15
CA TYR A 208 -13.81 17.67 14.43
C TYR A 208 -13.01 18.06 15.68
N ARG A 209 -12.69 19.35 15.84
CA ARG A 209 -11.94 19.84 17.02
C ARG A 209 -12.74 19.66 18.31
N GLU A 210 -14.06 19.70 18.22
CA GLU A 210 -14.95 19.47 19.34
C GLU A 210 -15.08 17.96 19.64
N ALA A 211 -15.18 17.12 18.60
CA ALA A 211 -15.22 15.67 18.74
C ALA A 211 -13.92 15.08 19.34
N VAL A 212 -12.74 15.60 18.98
CA VAL A 212 -11.43 15.11 19.47
C VAL A 212 -11.08 15.61 20.89
N ARG A 213 -11.78 16.63 21.40
CA ARG A 213 -11.55 17.17 22.75
C ARG A 213 -12.30 16.42 23.87
N ARG A 214 -13.30 15.61 23.52
CA ARG A 214 -14.05 14.76 24.45
C ARG A 214 -13.37 13.42 24.62
#